data_AF-A0A2M7RNJ4-F1
#
_entry.id   AF-A0A2M7RNJ4-F1
#
_cell.length_a   1.000
_cell.length_b   1.000
_cell.length_c   1.000
_cell.angle_alpha   90.00
_cell.angle_beta   90.00
_cell.angle_gamma   90.00
#
_symmetry.space_group_name_H-M   'P 1'
#
loop_
_entity.id
_entity.type
_entity.pdbx_description
1 polymer ?
#
loop_
_entity_poly.entity_id
_entity_poly.type
_entity_poly.pdbx_seq_one_letter_code
_entity_poly.pdbx_strand_id
1 'polypeptide(L)' 'MNALDLQAASVAVENDRFRRSGLRVTLTSGIQYVKDLNGLMAKIRAYDQFNQHNDPYGEHDFGKLMWRGDKVFWKI' A
#
# COMPACT_ATOMS: atom_id res chain seq x y z
N MET A 1 8.31 -8.30 22.20
CA MET A 1 8.78 -7.67 20.95
C MET A 1 10.29 -7.63 21.00
N ASN A 2 10.94 -8.21 20.00
CA ASN A 2 12.39 -8.14 19.82
C ASN A 2 12.77 -6.82 19.10
N ALA A 3 14.07 -6.54 18.96
CA ALA A 3 14.54 -5.30 18.32
C ALA A 3 14.13 -5.16 16.84
N LEU A 4 13.98 -6.28 16.12
CA LEU A 4 13.52 -6.29 14.74
C LEU A 4 12.03 -5.92 14.65
N ASP A 5 11.20 -6.42 15.57
CA ASP A 5 9.78 -6.07 15.62
C ASP A 5 9.56 -4.57 15.88
N LEU A 6 10.40 -3.97 16.74
CA LEU A 6 10.37 -2.52 17.01
C LEU A 6 10.80 -1.69 15.80
N GLN A 7 11.77 -2.19 15.04
CA GLN A 7 12.21 -1.55 13.80
C GLN A 7 11.11 -1.59 12.73
N ALA A 8 10.51 -2.76 12.49
CA ALA A 8 9.43 -2.92 11.51
C ALA A 8 8.23 -2.02 11.85
N ALA A 9 7.85 -1.93 13.14
CA ALA A 9 6.78 -1.04 13.58
C ALA A 9 7.08 0.44 13.29
N SER A 10 8.34 0.88 13.47
CA SER A 10 8.74 2.25 13.12
C SER A 10 8.68 2.49 11.61
N VAL A 11 9.08 1.50 10.80
CA VAL A 11 9.00 1.58 9.33
C VAL A 11 7.55 1.64 8.87
N ALA A 12 6.67 0.83 9.47
CA ALA A 12 5.23 0.84 9.17
C ALA A 12 4.57 2.20 9.38
N VAL A 13 4.95 2.92 10.45
CA VAL A 13 4.45 4.28 10.71
C VAL A 13 4.82 5.25 9.60
N GLU A 14 6.07 5.23 9.14
CA GLU A 14 6.53 6.09 8.06
C GLU A 14 5.91 5.72 6.71
N ASN A 15 5.79 4.42 6.43
CA ASN A 15 5.15 3.90 5.23
C ASN A 15 3.65 4.22 5.19
N ASP A 16 2.95 4.11 6.31
CA ASP A 16 1.56 4.56 6.44
C ASP A 16 1.41 6.06 6.19
N ARG A 17 2.31 6.87 6.76
CA ARG A 17 2.33 8.32 6.54
C ARG A 17 2.54 8.66 5.07
N PHE A 18 3.49 8.00 4.42
CA PHE A 18 3.77 8.19 3.00
C PHE A 18 2.58 7.74 2.14
N ARG A 19 2.04 6.53 2.35
CA ARG A 19 0.86 6.01 1.64
C ARG A 19 -0.33 6.95 1.73
N ARG A 20 -0.66 7.41 2.93
CA ARG A 20 -1.81 8.31 3.18
C ARG A 20 -1.63 9.68 2.52
N SER A 21 -0.40 10.16 2.37
CA SER A 21 -0.11 11.44 1.70
C SER A 21 -0.51 11.44 0.22
N GLY A 22 -0.35 10.30 -0.47
CA GLY A 22 -0.55 10.18 -1.91
C GLY A 22 0.44 10.98 -2.77
N LEU A 23 1.56 11.43 -2.19
CA LEU A 23 2.61 12.17 -2.90
C LEU A 23 3.60 11.23 -3.59
N ARG A 24 4.27 11.73 -4.64
CA ARG A 24 5.36 11.02 -5.36
C ARG A 24 4.96 9.63 -5.87
N VAL A 25 3.72 9.50 -6.36
CA VAL A 25 3.20 8.24 -6.92
C VAL A 25 3.63 8.10 -8.37
N THR A 26 4.17 6.93 -8.71
CA THR A 26 4.43 6.50 -10.08
C THR A 26 3.41 5.45 -10.49
N LEU A 27 2.82 5.62 -11.67
CA LEU A 27 1.80 4.71 -12.19
C LEU A 27 2.33 3.95 -13.40
N THR A 28 2.18 2.63 -13.39
CA THR A 28 2.38 1.83 -14.61
C THR A 28 1.26 2.14 -15.60
N SER A 29 1.52 1.91 -16.90
CA SER A 29 0.54 2.18 -17.97
C SER A 29 -0.82 1.54 -17.69
N GLY A 30 -0.85 0.29 -17.23
CA GLY A 30 -2.09 -0.41 -16.88
C GLY A 30 -2.93 0.33 -15.83
N ILE A 31 -2.28 0.93 -14.82
CA ILE A 31 -2.97 1.71 -13.79
C ILE A 31 -3.42 3.08 -14.32
N GLN A 32 -2.68 3.71 -15.23
CA GLN A 32 -3.06 5.01 -15.80
C GLN A 32 -4.40 4.96 -16.55
N TYR A 33 -4.76 3.80 -17.11
CA TYR A 33 -5.98 3.64 -17.91
C TYR A 33 -7.15 2.97 -17.16
N VAL A 34 -7.05 2.74 -15.84
CA VAL A 34 -8.17 2.16 -15.09
C VAL A 34 -9.36 3.12 -15.05
N LYS A 35 -10.56 2.55 -15.18
CA LYS A 35 -11.81 3.28 -14.96
C LYS A 35 -11.86 3.66 -13.48
N ASP A 36 -11.70 4.95 -13.18
CA ASP A 36 -11.68 5.55 -11.82
C ASP A 36 -10.34 5.41 -11.06
N LEU A 37 -9.30 6.07 -11.59
CA LEU A 37 -7.99 6.19 -10.93
C LEU A 37 -8.08 6.90 -9.57
N ASN A 38 -8.89 7.95 -9.44
CA ASN A 38 -9.01 8.69 -8.19
C ASN A 38 -9.59 7.83 -7.06
N GLY A 39 -10.63 7.03 -7.35
CA GLY A 39 -11.17 6.05 -6.41
C GLY A 39 -10.15 4.98 -6.03
N LEU A 40 -9.38 4.48 -6.99
CA LEU A 40 -8.29 3.54 -6.71
C LEU A 40 -7.24 4.16 -5.77
N MET A 41 -6.80 5.38 -6.06
CA MET A 41 -5.82 6.09 -5.24
C MET A 41 -6.35 6.41 -3.83
N ALA A 42 -7.65 6.68 -3.68
CA ALA A 42 -8.28 6.84 -2.37
C ALA A 42 -8.32 5.51 -1.60
N LYS A 43 -8.61 4.40 -2.29
CA LYS A 43 -8.61 3.06 -1.68
C LYS A 43 -7.21 2.62 -1.23
N ILE A 44 -6.18 2.94 -2.00
CA ILE A 44 -4.77 2.70 -1.62
C ILE A 44 -4.39 3.54 -0.40
N ARG A 45 -4.73 4.84 -0.39
CA ARG A 45 -4.46 5.74 0.76
C ARG A 45 -5.09 5.24 2.06
N ALA A 46 -6.31 4.69 1.98
CA ALA A 46 -7.06 4.16 3.12
C ALA A 46 -6.80 2.67 3.41
N TYR A 47 -5.86 2.02 2.72
CA TYR A 47 -5.64 0.59 2.86
C TYR A 47 -5.13 0.22 4.25
N ASP A 48 -5.75 -0.78 4.87
CA ASP A 48 -5.46 -1.30 6.21
C ASP A 48 -5.47 -2.84 6.28
N GLN A 49 -5.63 -3.53 5.15
CA GLN A 49 -5.77 -4.99 5.08
C GLN A 49 -4.41 -5.72 5.06
N PHE A 50 -3.48 -5.33 5.94
CA PHE A 50 -2.19 -5.99 6.11
C PHE A 50 -2.37 -7.32 6.85
N ASN A 51 -1.71 -8.36 6.36
CA ASN A 51 -1.75 -9.73 6.87
C ASN A 51 -0.50 -10.50 6.43
N GLN A 52 -0.29 -11.69 6.98
CA GLN A 52 0.90 -12.50 6.69
C GLN A 52 1.13 -12.81 5.20
N HIS A 53 0.11 -12.72 4.34
CA HIS A 53 0.23 -12.99 2.90
C HIS A 53 0.60 -11.78 2.05
N ASN A 54 0.55 -10.56 2.58
CA ASN A 54 0.96 -9.35 1.86
C ASN A 54 1.95 -8.50 2.67
N ASP A 55 2.14 -8.77 3.95
CA ASP A 55 3.04 -8.02 4.82
C ASP A 55 3.66 -8.95 5.87
N PRO A 56 4.52 -9.90 5.46
CA PRO A 56 5.14 -10.86 6.36
C PRO A 56 6.14 -10.23 7.34
N TYR A 57 6.61 -9.01 7.04
CA TYR A 57 7.59 -8.28 7.85
C TYR A 57 6.96 -7.15 8.67
N GLY A 58 5.68 -6.83 8.45
CA GLY A 58 4.97 -5.81 9.23
C GLY A 58 5.41 -4.38 8.91
N GLU A 59 5.92 -4.13 7.71
CA GLU A 59 6.47 -2.84 7.30
C GLU A 59 5.47 -1.99 6.53
N HIS A 60 4.30 -2.53 6.15
CA HIS A 60 3.25 -1.82 5.41
C HIS A 60 3.72 -1.22 4.06
N ASP A 61 4.74 -1.81 3.44
CA ASP A 61 5.38 -1.32 2.22
C ASP A 61 4.78 -1.93 0.93
N PHE A 62 3.94 -2.96 1.05
CA PHE A 62 3.28 -3.66 -0.04
C PHE A 62 1.81 -3.89 0.24
N GLY A 63 0.97 -3.70 -0.78
CA GLY A 63 -0.45 -4.04 -0.69
C GLY A 63 -1.00 -4.63 -1.97
N LYS A 64 -2.07 -5.41 -1.79
CA LYS A 64 -2.86 -6.01 -2.87
C LYS A 64 -4.33 -5.77 -2.63
N LEU A 65 -5.08 -5.41 -3.68
CA LEU A 65 -6.53 -5.23 -3.60
C LEU A 65 -7.18 -5.59 -4.93
N MET A 66 -8.48 -5.88 -4.87
CA MET A 66 -9.32 -6.00 -6.06
C MET A 66 -9.96 -4.64 -6.37
N TRP A 67 -9.81 -4.17 -7.60
CA TRP A 67 -10.42 -2.94 -8.09
C TRP A 67 -11.21 -3.24 -9.36
N ARG A 68 -12.55 -3.21 -9.28
CA ARG A 68 -13.44 -3.40 -10.43
C ARG A 68 -13.17 -4.68 -11.26
N GLY A 69 -12.73 -5.76 -10.60
CA GLY A 69 -12.39 -7.03 -11.24
C GLY A 69 -10.90 -7.23 -11.50
N ASP A 70 -10.10 -6.16 -11.47
CA ASP A 70 -8.66 -6.23 -11.64
C ASP A 70 -7.93 -6.39 -10.31
N LYS A 71 -6.85 -7.18 -10.32
CA LYS A 71 -5.95 -7.28 -9.18
C LYS A 71 -4.91 -6.17 -9.28
N VAL A 72 -4.90 -5.28 -8.29
CA VAL A 72 -3.95 -4.16 -8.20
C VAL A 72 -2.95 -4.44 -7.10
N PHE A 73 -1.69 -4.17 -7.41
CA PHE A 73 -0.59 -4.15 -6.45
C PHE A 73 -0.04 -2.73 -6.34
N TRP A 74 0.41 -2.37 -5.14
CA TRP A 74 1.16 -1.15 -4.90
C TRP A 74 2.29 -1.46 -3.93
N LYS A 75 3.35 -0.65 -4.00
CA LYS A 75 4.44 -0.67 -3.03
C LYS A 75 5.05 0.71 -2.82
N ILE A 76 5.76 0.87 -1.71
CA ILE A 76 6.57 2.05 -1.35
C ILE A 76 8.04 1.80 -1.70
#